data_AF-A0A3A8KD79-F1
#
_entry.id   AF-A0A3A8KD79-F1
#
_cell.length_a   1.000
_cell.length_b   1.000
_cell.length_c   1.000
_cell.angle_alpha   90.00
_cell.angle_beta   90.00
_cell.angle_gamma   90.00
#
_symmetry.space_group_name_H-M   'P 1'
#
loop_
_entity.id
_entity.type
_entity.pdbx_description
1 polymer ?
#
loop_
_entity_poly.entity_id
_entity_poly.type
_entity_poly.pdbx_seq_one_letter_code
_entity_poly.pdbx_strand_id
1 'polypeptide(L)'
;MNRLLALVVPLALLMGTGCVVEAHSHRPVRRVAYVAPVAEYRFAGAHPVPDEIGGGWCPEDYAHVHDYQPPQTSYVYTDDVYYYRGPTVVWYWDYHPTLGGAYCNLHGRHQHDYYPRGSWGAGYSYDRGSRGYRWDNTHAASAGHGRN
;
A
#
# COMPACT_ATOMS: atom_id res chain seq x y z
N MET A 1 33.61 -86.68 -26.29
CA MET A 1 32.90 -85.97 -25.20
C MET A 1 31.73 -85.20 -25.81
N ASN A 2 30.51 -85.55 -25.42
CA ASN A 2 29.24 -85.14 -26.00
C ASN A 2 29.02 -83.62 -26.00
N ARG A 3 28.44 -83.07 -27.07
CA ARG A 3 27.48 -81.95 -26.99
C ARG A 3 26.33 -82.16 -27.98
N LEU A 4 25.16 -82.40 -27.40
CA LEU A 4 23.86 -82.55 -28.04
C LEU A 4 23.04 -81.27 -27.83
N LEU A 5 22.12 -81.02 -28.78
CA LEU A 5 20.88 -80.22 -28.70
C LEU A 5 21.02 -78.68 -28.70
N ALA A 6 20.10 -77.88 -29.24
CA ALA A 6 18.98 -78.01 -30.18
C ALA A 6 18.43 -76.58 -30.42
N LEU A 7 17.69 -76.39 -31.53
CA LEU A 7 17.00 -75.17 -31.98
C LEU A 7 16.20 -74.41 -30.92
N VAL A 8 16.07 -73.07 -31.04
CA VAL A 8 14.77 -72.35 -30.97
C VAL A 8 14.77 -71.05 -31.82
N VAL A 9 13.92 -71.08 -32.85
CA VAL A 9 13.11 -70.04 -33.55
C VAL A 9 13.37 -68.53 -33.30
N PRO A 10 13.47 -67.69 -34.36
CA PRO A 10 13.60 -66.24 -34.23
C PRO A 10 12.25 -65.57 -33.86
N LEU A 11 12.26 -64.75 -32.80
CA LEU A 11 11.16 -63.83 -32.47
C LEU A 11 11.05 -62.77 -33.57
N ALA A 12 10.16 -63.03 -34.52
CA ALA A 12 9.67 -62.05 -35.45
C ALA A 12 8.63 -61.14 -34.76
N LEU A 13 8.66 -59.86 -35.15
CA LEU A 13 7.50 -58.98 -35.24
C LEU A 13 6.85 -58.51 -33.92
N LEU A 14 7.50 -57.53 -33.28
CA LEU A 14 6.82 -56.52 -32.44
C LEU A 14 7.06 -55.13 -33.04
N MET A 15 6.53 -54.93 -34.25
CA MET A 15 6.35 -53.61 -34.87
C MET A 15 4.84 -53.30 -34.82
N GLY A 16 4.40 -52.59 -33.78
CA GLY A 16 3.00 -52.25 -33.56
C GLY A 16 2.84 -50.82 -33.06
N THR A 17 2.70 -49.90 -34.01
CA THR A 17 1.94 -48.65 -33.92
C THR A 17 2.03 -47.86 -32.61
N GLY A 18 3.11 -47.09 -32.44
CA GLY A 18 3.12 -46.01 -31.46
C GLY A 18 2.15 -44.91 -31.90
N CYS A 19 1.09 -44.67 -31.13
CA CYS A 19 0.29 -43.46 -31.28
C CYS A 19 1.19 -42.25 -30.99
N VAL A 20 1.52 -41.46 -32.01
CA VAL A 20 2.15 -40.16 -31.80
C VAL A 20 1.06 -39.25 -31.25
N VAL A 21 1.10 -38.97 -29.95
CA VAL A 21 0.27 -37.90 -29.38
C VAL A 21 0.91 -36.59 -29.83
N GLU A 22 0.41 -36.02 -30.92
CA GLU A 22 0.72 -34.65 -31.31
C GLU A 22 0.11 -33.72 -30.26
N ALA A 23 0.89 -33.39 -29.23
CA ALA A 23 0.49 -32.43 -28.23
C ALA A 23 0.53 -31.03 -28.87
N HIS A 24 -0.59 -30.60 -29.44
CA HIS A 24 -0.80 -29.20 -29.79
C HIS A 24 -0.79 -28.36 -28.51
N SER A 25 0.40 -27.95 -28.10
CA SER A 25 0.59 -26.97 -27.02
C SER A 25 -0.03 -25.66 -27.47
N HIS A 26 -1.28 -25.43 -27.06
CA HIS A 26 -1.87 -24.10 -27.11
C HIS A 26 -1.11 -23.25 -26.12
N ARG A 27 -0.09 -22.52 -26.59
CA ARG A 27 0.54 -21.47 -25.79
C ARG A 27 -0.57 -20.48 -25.46
N PRO A 28 -0.96 -20.30 -24.18
CA PRO A 28 -1.93 -19.29 -23.84
C PRO A 28 -1.35 -17.95 -24.30
N VAL A 29 -2.05 -17.28 -25.20
CA VAL A 29 -1.73 -15.89 -25.53
C VAL A 29 -1.90 -15.14 -24.22
N ARG A 30 -0.79 -14.68 -23.64
CA ARG A 30 -0.79 -13.81 -22.46
C ARG A 30 -1.59 -12.57 -22.86
N ARG A 31 -2.86 -12.51 -22.46
CA ARG A 31 -3.64 -11.27 -22.50
C ARG A 31 -2.93 -10.34 -21.52
N VAL A 32 -2.10 -9.45 -22.04
CA VAL A 32 -1.66 -8.28 -21.28
C VAL A 32 -2.92 -7.47 -21.07
N ALA A 33 -3.47 -7.50 -19.85
CA ALA A 33 -4.55 -6.61 -19.49
C ALA A 33 -4.04 -5.18 -19.71
N TYR A 34 -4.74 -4.42 -20.54
CA TYR A 34 -4.48 -2.99 -20.66
C TYR A 34 -4.78 -2.36 -19.30
N VAL A 35 -3.75 -1.84 -18.64
CA VAL A 35 -3.91 -0.99 -17.45
C VAL A 35 -4.03 0.43 -17.98
N ALA A 36 -5.18 1.05 -17.79
CA ALA A 36 -5.36 2.45 -18.15
C ALA A 36 -4.35 3.30 -17.37
N PRO A 37 -3.75 4.33 -17.99
CA PRO A 37 -2.88 5.25 -17.28
C PRO A 37 -3.67 5.94 -16.16
N VAL A 38 -3.14 5.88 -14.94
CA VAL A 38 -3.68 6.61 -13.80
C VAL A 38 -3.23 8.07 -13.94
N ALA A 39 -4.16 9.02 -13.79
CA ALA A 39 -3.82 10.43 -13.83
C ALA A 39 -2.94 10.78 -12.62
N GLU A 40 -1.79 11.41 -12.86
CA GLU A 40 -0.89 11.87 -11.81
C GLU A 40 -1.07 13.38 -11.60
N TYR A 41 -1.22 13.78 -10.35
CA TYR A 41 -1.33 15.17 -9.92
C TYR A 41 -0.09 15.51 -9.09
N ARG A 42 0.58 16.62 -9.42
CA ARG A 42 1.78 17.07 -8.73
C ARG A 42 1.43 17.97 -7.56
N PHE A 43 2.05 17.72 -6.41
CA PHE A 43 1.90 18.47 -5.18
C PHE A 43 3.27 18.91 -4.68
N ALA A 44 3.32 19.99 -3.91
CA ALA A 44 4.51 20.38 -3.17
C ALA A 44 4.16 20.89 -1.78
N GLY A 45 5.00 20.52 -0.82
CA GLY A 45 4.77 20.76 0.60
C GLY A 45 3.77 19.76 1.19
N ALA A 46 3.74 19.70 2.52
CA ALA A 46 2.82 18.82 3.21
C ALA A 46 1.38 19.28 3.07
N HIS A 47 0.46 18.33 2.96
CA HIS A 47 -0.94 18.61 2.70
C HIS A 47 -1.86 17.49 3.20
N PRO A 48 -3.15 17.77 3.43
CA PRO A 48 -4.12 16.74 3.79
C PRO A 48 -4.34 15.78 2.62
N VAL A 49 -4.50 14.51 2.95
CA VAL A 49 -4.94 13.46 2.02
C VAL A 49 -6.47 13.35 2.14
N PRO A 50 -7.22 13.35 1.02
CA PRO A 50 -8.67 13.14 1.05
C PRO A 50 -9.08 11.87 1.82
N ASP A 51 -10.19 11.94 2.55
CA ASP A 51 -10.62 10.83 3.41
C ASP A 51 -11.02 9.60 2.59
N GLU A 52 -11.50 9.78 1.36
CA GLU A 52 -11.96 8.72 0.46
C GLU A 52 -10.84 7.77 0.03
N ILE A 53 -9.58 8.23 0.07
CA ILE A 53 -8.41 7.51 -0.43
C ILE A 53 -7.42 7.11 0.67
N GLY A 54 -7.68 7.50 1.92
CA GLY A 54 -6.79 7.17 3.03
C GLY A 54 -6.92 8.12 4.22
N GLY A 55 -7.19 9.39 3.95
CA GLY A 55 -7.19 10.45 4.95
C GLY A 55 -5.81 10.72 5.54
N GLY A 56 -5.77 11.64 6.51
CA GLY A 56 -4.54 12.04 7.19
C GLY A 56 -3.80 13.13 6.41
N TRP A 57 -2.48 13.07 6.47
CA TRP A 57 -1.54 14.08 5.97
C TRP A 57 -0.39 13.40 5.24
N CYS A 58 -0.09 13.93 4.05
CA CYS A 58 1.15 13.67 3.35
C CYS A 58 2.22 14.60 3.92
N PRO A 59 3.32 14.09 4.51
CA PRO A 59 4.32 14.92 5.17
C PRO A 59 5.41 15.43 4.23
N GLU A 60 5.42 14.99 2.96
CA GLU A 60 6.47 15.26 2.00
C GLU A 60 6.57 16.76 1.70
N ASP A 61 7.74 17.35 1.95
CA ASP A 61 7.98 18.78 1.78
C ASP A 61 8.43 19.16 0.36
N TYR A 62 8.91 18.18 -0.41
CA TYR A 62 9.32 18.32 -1.80
C TYR A 62 8.18 18.05 -2.80
N ALA A 63 8.46 18.29 -4.09
CA ALA A 63 7.51 18.03 -5.17
C ALA A 63 7.29 16.52 -5.37
N HIS A 64 6.06 16.06 -5.21
CA HIS A 64 5.70 14.65 -5.29
C HIS A 64 4.37 14.48 -6.06
N VAL A 65 3.97 13.25 -6.35
CA VAL A 65 2.76 12.95 -7.12
C VAL A 65 1.80 12.08 -6.34
N HIS A 66 0.51 12.27 -6.61
CA HIS A 66 -0.53 11.35 -6.21
C HIS A 66 -1.49 11.06 -7.36
N ASP A 67 -2.27 9.99 -7.25
CA ASP A 67 -3.28 9.55 -8.22
C ASP A 67 -4.65 10.22 -8.05
N TYR A 68 -4.73 11.23 -7.19
CA TYR A 68 -5.96 11.95 -6.89
C TYR A 68 -5.85 13.43 -7.15
N GLN A 69 -6.95 14.02 -7.61
CA GLN A 69 -7.05 15.45 -7.79
C GLN A 69 -7.25 16.16 -6.44
N PRO A 70 -6.55 17.27 -6.16
CA PRO A 70 -6.78 18.05 -4.95
C PRO A 70 -8.16 18.72 -4.95
N PRO A 71 -8.80 18.86 -3.78
CA PRO A 71 -9.94 19.76 -3.60
C PRO A 71 -9.53 21.20 -3.95
N GLN A 72 -10.22 21.83 -4.91
CA GLN A 72 -9.79 23.14 -5.46
C GLN A 72 -9.80 24.29 -4.44
N THR A 73 -10.57 24.19 -3.36
CA THR A 73 -10.79 25.29 -2.40
C THR A 73 -9.58 25.65 -1.55
N SER A 74 -8.67 24.69 -1.33
CA SER A 74 -7.55 24.86 -0.39
C SER A 74 -6.18 24.81 -1.07
N TYR A 75 -6.15 24.86 -2.40
CA TYR A 75 -4.93 24.74 -3.18
C TYR A 75 -4.81 25.86 -4.21
N VAL A 76 -3.57 26.27 -4.45
CA VAL A 76 -3.21 27.14 -5.57
C VAL A 76 -2.38 26.31 -6.54
N TYR A 77 -2.73 26.35 -7.82
CA TYR A 77 -1.98 25.69 -8.88
C TYR A 77 -1.06 26.71 -9.55
N THR A 78 0.25 26.47 -9.50
CA THR A 78 1.29 27.29 -10.15
C THR A 78 2.48 26.41 -10.48
N ASP A 79 3.24 26.75 -11.51
CA ASP A 79 4.45 26.02 -11.90
C ASP A 79 4.23 24.51 -12.10
N ASP A 80 3.06 24.14 -12.64
CA ASP A 80 2.62 22.75 -12.84
C ASP A 80 2.47 21.93 -11.53
N VAL A 81 2.28 22.59 -10.39
CA VAL A 81 2.19 21.95 -9.07
C VAL A 81 1.08 22.57 -8.22
N TYR A 82 0.39 21.74 -7.44
CA TYR A 82 -0.57 22.17 -6.43
C TYR A 82 0.11 22.46 -5.09
N TYR A 83 -0.09 23.67 -4.58
CA TYR A 83 0.39 24.12 -3.26
C TYR A 83 -0.78 24.27 -2.31
N TYR A 84 -0.74 23.56 -1.18
CA TYR A 84 -1.75 23.69 -0.14
C TYR A 84 -1.66 25.07 0.55
N ARG A 85 -2.81 25.73 0.71
CA ARG A 85 -2.97 27.04 1.36
C ARG A 85 -4.02 27.04 2.46
N GLY A 86 -4.61 25.89 2.76
CA GLY A 86 -5.57 25.74 3.83
C GLY A 86 -4.91 25.72 5.22
N PRO A 87 -5.72 25.73 6.29
CA PRO A 87 -5.22 25.61 7.64
C PRO A 87 -4.72 24.20 7.93
N THR A 88 -3.62 24.09 8.68
CA THR A 88 -3.21 22.80 9.25
C THR A 88 -4.10 22.48 10.45
N VAL A 89 -5.02 21.55 10.28
CA VAL A 89 -5.87 21.04 11.38
C VAL A 89 -5.72 19.53 11.41
N VAL A 90 -5.01 19.04 12.42
CA VAL A 90 -4.67 17.63 12.54
C VAL A 90 -5.23 17.10 13.84
N TRP A 91 -6.04 16.05 13.72
CA TRP A 91 -6.65 15.42 14.87
C TRP A 91 -5.76 14.31 15.40
N TYR A 92 -5.65 14.28 16.72
CA TYR A 92 -4.90 13.30 17.47
C TYR A 92 -5.76 12.70 18.56
N TRP A 93 -5.36 11.52 19.01
CA TRP A 93 -5.97 10.82 20.12
C TRP A 93 -4.97 10.63 21.25
N ASP A 94 -5.45 10.88 22.46
CA ASP A 94 -4.78 10.50 23.70
C ASP A 94 -3.34 11.03 23.80
N TYR A 95 -2.51 10.35 24.58
CA TYR A 95 -1.12 10.71 24.80
C TYR A 95 -0.30 10.62 23.51
N HIS A 96 0.42 11.69 23.16
CA HIS A 96 1.32 11.66 22.00
C HIS A 96 2.40 12.75 22.02
N PRO A 97 3.53 12.56 21.29
CA PRO A 97 4.54 13.61 21.09
C PRO A 97 3.99 14.91 20.49
N THR A 98 4.65 16.01 20.77
CA THR A 98 4.40 17.31 20.14
C THR A 98 5.55 17.67 19.20
N LEU A 99 5.31 18.61 18.29
CA LEU A 99 6.36 19.09 17.38
C LEU A 99 7.59 19.63 18.13
N GLY A 100 7.40 20.20 19.33
CA GLY A 100 8.49 20.69 20.18
C GLY A 100 9.24 19.62 20.98
N GLY A 101 8.91 18.33 20.81
CA GLY A 101 9.56 17.22 21.52
C GLY A 101 9.02 16.96 22.94
N ALA A 102 8.07 17.75 23.41
CA ALA A 102 7.29 17.45 24.62
C ALA A 102 6.16 16.44 24.32
N TYR A 103 5.32 16.14 25.31
CA TYR A 103 4.16 15.27 25.16
C TYR A 103 2.85 15.99 25.46
N CYS A 104 1.84 15.75 24.63
CA CYS A 104 0.45 16.07 24.92
C CYS A 104 -0.16 14.93 25.75
N ASN A 105 -0.88 15.27 26.82
CA ASN A 105 -1.51 14.32 27.74
C ASN A 105 -3.05 14.42 27.74
N LEU A 106 -3.64 15.08 26.73
CA LEU A 106 -5.09 15.20 26.63
C LEU A 106 -5.69 13.83 26.30
N HIS A 107 -6.78 13.47 26.98
CA HIS A 107 -7.54 12.26 26.68
C HIS A 107 -8.59 12.53 25.59
N GLY A 108 -8.80 11.56 24.70
CA GLY A 108 -9.76 11.65 23.62
C GLY A 108 -9.26 12.50 22.43
N ARG A 109 -10.19 12.81 21.54
CA ARG A 109 -9.91 13.49 20.27
C ARG A 109 -9.65 14.98 20.50
N HIS A 110 -8.50 15.46 20.06
CA HIS A 110 -8.14 16.87 20.10
C HIS A 110 -7.28 17.23 18.89
N GLN A 111 -7.16 18.53 18.57
CA GLN A 111 -6.49 18.98 17.36
C GLN A 111 -5.22 19.78 17.66
N HIS A 112 -4.29 19.73 16.73
CA HIS A 112 -3.10 20.57 16.67
C HIS A 112 -2.90 21.14 15.26
N ASP A 113 -2.01 22.12 15.14
CA ASP A 113 -1.62 22.78 13.90
C ASP A 113 -0.36 22.16 13.24
N TYR A 114 -0.02 20.94 13.64
CA TYR A 114 1.09 20.17 13.10
C TYR A 114 0.65 18.75 12.76
N TYR A 115 1.29 18.15 11.76
CA TYR A 115 1.08 16.76 11.33
C TYR A 115 2.27 15.89 11.73
N PRO A 116 2.12 14.54 11.77
CA PRO A 116 3.23 13.65 12.04
C PRO A 116 4.38 13.79 11.04
N ARG A 117 5.59 14.06 11.55
CA ARG A 117 6.80 14.20 10.71
C ARG A 117 8.08 13.93 11.52
N GLY A 118 9.19 13.73 10.82
CA GLY A 118 10.51 13.56 11.43
C GLY A 118 10.67 12.25 12.20
N SER A 119 11.57 12.24 13.20
CA SER A 119 11.98 11.02 13.94
C SER A 119 10.85 10.31 14.68
N TRP A 120 9.77 11.02 15.01
CA TRP A 120 8.59 10.48 15.66
C TRP A 120 7.44 10.26 14.69
N GLY A 121 7.49 10.75 13.44
CA GLY A 121 6.36 10.60 12.50
C GLY A 121 5.94 9.15 12.29
N ALA A 122 6.91 8.23 12.24
CA ALA A 122 6.68 6.80 12.04
C ALA A 122 5.99 6.08 13.20
N GLY A 123 5.94 6.68 14.40
CA GLY A 123 5.19 6.11 15.53
C GLY A 123 3.73 6.52 15.54
N TYR A 124 3.24 7.21 14.51
CA TYR A 124 1.83 7.54 14.37
C TYR A 124 1.13 6.67 13.33
N SER A 125 -0.06 6.20 13.67
CA SER A 125 -0.99 5.55 12.76
C SER A 125 -2.24 6.41 12.56
N TYR A 126 -2.69 6.60 11.33
CA TYR A 126 -3.94 7.31 11.05
C TYR A 126 -5.13 6.34 11.16
N ASP A 127 -6.03 6.61 12.09
CA ASP A 127 -7.28 5.87 12.24
C ASP A 127 -8.38 6.52 11.40
N ARG A 128 -8.69 5.90 10.26
CA ARG A 128 -9.73 6.35 9.31
C ARG A 128 -11.12 6.40 9.93
N GLY A 129 -11.46 5.48 10.85
CA GLY A 129 -12.80 5.42 11.43
C GLY A 129 -13.07 6.60 12.36
N SER A 130 -12.04 7.05 13.07
CA SER A 130 -12.13 8.14 14.04
C SER A 130 -11.53 9.47 13.56
N ARG A 131 -10.98 9.48 12.33
CA ARG A 131 -10.37 10.63 11.63
C ARG A 131 -9.37 11.36 12.52
N GLY A 132 -8.32 10.66 12.91
CA GLY A 132 -7.22 11.19 13.71
C GLY A 132 -6.04 10.24 13.85
N TYR A 133 -4.90 10.78 14.27
CA TYR A 133 -3.67 10.05 14.50
C TYR A 133 -3.60 9.47 15.91
N ARG A 134 -3.19 8.21 16.01
CA ARG A 134 -2.88 7.51 17.25
C ARG A 134 -1.37 7.33 17.35
N TRP A 135 -0.84 7.50 18.54
CA TRP A 135 0.57 7.22 18.83
C TRP A 135 0.72 5.75 19.22
N ASP A 136 1.49 5.01 18.45
CA ASP A 136 1.76 3.58 18.63
C ASP A 136 2.83 3.39 19.71
N ASN A 137 2.45 3.58 20.98
CA ASN A 137 3.34 3.39 22.14
C ASN A 137 3.08 2.09 22.90
N THR A 138 2.65 1.02 22.22
CA THR A 138 2.45 -0.33 22.80
C THR A 138 2.14 -0.36 24.30
N HIS A 139 1.11 0.34 24.75
CA HIS A 139 0.27 -0.03 25.87
C HIS A 139 -1.12 0.39 25.44
N ALA A 140 -2.02 -0.59 25.33
CA ALA A 140 -3.40 -0.42 24.88
C ALA A 140 -3.95 0.94 25.30
N ALA A 141 -4.51 1.70 24.34
CA ALA A 141 -5.25 2.92 24.59
C ALA A 141 -6.09 2.70 25.84
N SER A 142 -5.64 3.26 26.96
CA SER A 142 -6.32 3.02 28.22
C SER A 142 -7.60 3.84 28.11
N ALA A 143 -8.75 3.17 28.08
CA ALA A 143 -10.03 3.83 28.20
C ALA A 143 -10.08 4.51 29.57
N GLY A 144 -9.63 5.76 29.62
CA GLY A 144 -9.73 6.61 30.81
C GLY A 144 -11.15 7.12 30.90
N HIS A 145 -12.00 6.44 31.68
CA HIS A 145 -13.28 7.01 32.08
C HIS A 145 -13.04 8.27 32.91
N GLY A 146 -13.12 9.43 32.26
CA GLY A 146 -13.26 10.71 32.93
C GLY A 146 -14.58 10.72 33.70
N ARG A 147 -14.50 10.90 35.02
CA ARG A 147 -15.67 11.31 35.82
C ARG A 147 -15.80 12.82 35.67
N ASN A 148 -17.01 13.26 35.30
CA ASN A 148 -17.44 14.66 35.23
C ASN A 148 -17.21 15.38 36.56
#